data_AF-A0A0G1XDE2-F1
#
_entry.id   AF-A0A0G1XDE2-F1
#
_cell.length_a   1.000
_cell.length_b   1.000
_cell.length_c   1.000
_cell.angle_alpha   90.00
_cell.angle_beta   90.00
_cell.angle_gamma   90.00
#
_symmetry.space_group_name_H-M   'P 1'
#
loop_
_entity.id
_entity.type
_entity.pdbx_description
1 polymer ?
#
loop_
_entity_poly.entity_id
_entity_poly.type
_entity_poly.pdbx_seq_one_letter_code
_entity_poly.pdbx_strand_id
1 'polypeptide(L)'
;MHYLTATQKNSLTHLKKIAVRSNQHTLLLDAGTIRNLELIKNIRDGSSRGTLLAVLDKTVTVMGARLLKRWIKEPLLDAGAIEQRWQALTALNQNIILREEIRAVLEKVYDLERIISRINYGNATPRDLVSLQHSLEQMPQLKQKVGGMPSELLQSMVKRSSDLALNK
;
A
#
# COMPACT_ATOMS: atom_id res chain seq x y z
N MET A 1 -11.94 -3.01 -22.56
CA MET A 1 -10.90 -3.95 -23.06
C MET A 1 -10.24 -3.43 -24.33
N HIS A 2 -10.98 -3.02 -25.37
CA HIS A 2 -10.45 -2.55 -26.66
C HIS A 2 -9.36 -1.45 -26.59
N TYR A 3 -9.55 -0.43 -25.75
CA TYR A 3 -8.55 0.64 -25.58
C TYR A 3 -7.24 0.16 -24.94
N LEU A 4 -7.32 -0.76 -23.95
CA LEU A 4 -6.16 -1.32 -23.27
C LEU A 4 -5.35 -2.20 -24.22
N THR A 5 -6.00 -3.04 -25.02
CA THR A 5 -5.33 -3.86 -26.04
C THR A 5 -4.69 -3.00 -27.14
N ALA A 6 -5.35 -1.91 -27.56
CA ALA A 6 -4.83 -1.00 -28.58
C ALA A 6 -3.59 -0.21 -28.12
N THR A 7 -3.51 0.13 -26.82
CA THR A 7 -2.43 0.96 -26.26
C THR A 7 -1.27 0.14 -25.69
N GLN A 8 -1.53 -1.00 -25.05
CA GLN A 8 -0.48 -1.86 -24.47
C GLN A 8 0.15 -2.81 -25.49
N LYS A 9 -0.57 -3.19 -26.56
CA LYS A 9 -0.11 -4.13 -27.62
C LYS A 9 0.51 -5.45 -27.13
N ASN A 10 0.25 -5.84 -25.89
CA ASN A 10 0.72 -7.08 -25.24
C ASN A 10 -0.45 -7.85 -24.60
N SER A 11 -0.25 -9.14 -24.37
CA SER A 11 -1.26 -10.01 -23.73
C SER A 11 -1.51 -9.58 -22.27
N LEU A 12 -2.77 -9.43 -21.87
CA LEU A 12 -3.20 -8.92 -20.56
C LEU A 12 -3.32 -10.04 -19.48
N THR A 13 -2.45 -11.05 -19.53
CA THR A 13 -2.53 -12.27 -18.67
C THR A 13 -2.45 -12.00 -17.16
N HIS A 14 -1.93 -10.83 -16.76
CA HIS A 14 -1.88 -10.38 -15.37
C HIS A 14 -3.21 -9.83 -14.84
N LEU A 15 -4.16 -9.50 -15.70
CA LEU A 15 -5.51 -9.13 -15.28
C LEU A 15 -6.31 -10.39 -14.92
N LYS A 16 -6.02 -10.95 -13.75
CA LYS A 16 -6.58 -12.24 -13.31
C LYS A 16 -8.07 -12.18 -12.95
N LYS A 17 -8.57 -11.02 -12.52
CA LYS A 17 -9.97 -10.87 -12.11
C LYS A 17 -10.44 -9.43 -12.25
N ILE A 18 -11.53 -9.22 -12.99
CA ILE A 18 -12.32 -8.00 -12.92
C ILE A 18 -13.37 -8.26 -11.84
N ALA A 19 -13.34 -7.48 -10.77
CA ALA A 19 -14.35 -7.54 -9.72
C ALA A 19 -15.11 -6.21 -9.71
N VAL A 20 -16.43 -6.28 -9.76
CA VAL A 20 -17.26 -5.12 -9.41
C VAL A 20 -17.02 -4.86 -7.94
N ARG A 21 -16.37 -3.74 -7.64
CA ARG A 21 -16.20 -3.30 -6.24
C ARG A 21 -17.57 -2.86 -5.73
N SER A 22 -18.18 -3.70 -4.91
CA SER A 22 -19.24 -3.30 -4.00
C SER A 22 -18.64 -2.35 -2.96
N ASN A 23 -19.13 -1.11 -2.87
CA ASN A 23 -18.72 -0.15 -1.85
C ASN A 23 -19.27 -0.47 -0.45
N GLN A 24 -19.78 -1.67 -0.19
CA GLN A 24 -20.43 -2.02 1.08
C GLN A 24 -19.49 -1.95 2.30
N HIS A 25 -18.17 -1.90 2.11
CA HIS A 25 -17.20 -1.90 3.20
C HIS A 25 -16.51 -0.55 3.44
N THR A 26 -16.77 0.46 2.60
CA THR A 26 -16.12 1.76 2.68
C THR A 26 -17.09 2.91 2.44
N LEU A 27 -16.92 4.01 3.16
CA LEU A 27 -17.73 5.21 2.98
C LEU A 27 -17.47 5.79 1.59
N LEU A 28 -18.54 5.95 0.80
CA LEU A 28 -18.46 6.63 -0.48
C LEU A 28 -18.46 8.14 -0.28
N LEU A 29 -17.28 8.75 -0.42
CA LEU A 29 -17.13 10.20 -0.45
C LEU A 29 -17.30 10.69 -1.89
N ASP A 30 -18.24 11.62 -2.09
CA ASP A 30 -18.43 12.25 -3.39
C ASP A 30 -17.29 13.24 -3.70
N ALA A 31 -17.20 13.65 -4.97
CA ALA A 31 -16.15 14.56 -5.41
C ALA A 31 -16.24 15.93 -4.71
N GLY A 32 -17.45 16.38 -4.38
CA GLY A 32 -17.71 17.60 -3.62
C GLY A 32 -17.10 17.55 -2.22
N THR A 33 -17.38 16.49 -1.46
CA THR A 33 -16.85 16.28 -0.10
C THR A 33 -15.33 16.17 -0.11
N ILE A 34 -14.75 15.38 -1.02
CA ILE A 34 -13.29 15.23 -1.12
C ILE A 34 -12.61 16.58 -1.39
N ARG A 35 -13.22 17.42 -2.23
CA ARG A 35 -12.71 18.76 -2.56
C ARG A 35 -12.89 19.74 -1.42
N ASN A 36 -14.10 19.82 -0.84
CA ASN A 36 -14.44 20.81 0.19
C ASN A 36 -13.69 20.57 1.51
N LEU A 37 -13.39 19.31 1.83
CA LEU A 37 -12.55 18.95 2.98
C LEU A 37 -11.05 18.98 2.66
N GLU A 38 -10.67 19.38 1.43
CA GLU A 38 -9.27 19.43 0.96
C GLU A 38 -8.50 18.15 1.30
N LEU A 39 -9.11 16.97 1.10
CA LEU A 39 -8.53 15.71 1.59
C LEU A 39 -7.20 15.38 0.89
N ILE A 40 -7.11 15.67 -0.40
CA ILE A 40 -6.00 15.29 -1.28
C ILE A 40 -5.37 16.50 -1.98
N LYS A 41 -6.20 17.45 -2.42
CA LYS A 41 -5.79 18.67 -3.11
C LYS A 41 -6.51 19.84 -2.45
N ASN A 42 -5.81 20.96 -2.28
CA ASN A 42 -6.42 22.19 -1.82
C ASN A 42 -7.24 22.85 -2.96
N ILE A 43 -8.11 23.77 -2.58
CA ILE A 43 -9.01 24.51 -3.48
C ILE A 43 -8.28 25.69 -4.14
N ARG A 44 -7.24 26.24 -3.49
CA ARG A 44 -6.55 27.47 -3.93
C ARG A 44 -5.73 27.28 -5.20
N ASP A 45 -4.83 26.29 -5.21
CA ASP A 45 -3.88 26.04 -6.30
C ASP A 45 -3.89 24.59 -6.80
N GLY A 46 -4.70 23.72 -6.20
CA GLY A 46 -4.81 22.31 -6.58
C GLY A 46 -3.61 21.45 -6.18
N SER A 47 -2.67 22.01 -5.42
CA SER A 47 -1.55 21.28 -4.84
C SER A 47 -1.97 20.48 -3.61
N SER A 48 -1.10 19.61 -3.11
CA SER A 48 -1.33 18.89 -1.85
C SER A 48 -1.04 19.75 -0.61
N ARG A 49 -0.49 20.97 -0.76
CA ARG A 49 -0.13 21.81 0.40
C ARG A 49 -1.38 22.18 1.19
N GLY A 50 -1.33 22.02 2.51
CA GLY A 50 -2.46 22.34 3.40
C GLY A 50 -3.59 21.31 3.42
N THR A 51 -3.41 20.15 2.78
CA THR A 51 -4.43 19.07 2.73
C THR A 51 -4.28 18.09 3.89
N LEU A 52 -5.34 17.31 4.16
CA LEU A 52 -5.27 16.20 5.12
C LEU A 52 -4.15 15.20 4.76
N LEU A 53 -4.04 14.84 3.48
CA LEU A 53 -2.97 13.97 3.00
C LEU A 53 -1.58 14.52 3.34
N ALA A 54 -1.32 15.81 3.14
CA ALA A 54 -0.01 16.40 3.43
C ALA A 54 0.34 16.39 4.92
N VAL A 55 -0.66 16.46 5.80
CA VAL A 55 -0.45 16.35 7.25
C VAL A 55 -0.15 14.91 7.66
N LEU A 56 -0.94 13.95 7.16
CA LEU A 56 -0.87 12.55 7.59
C LEU A 56 0.23 11.73 6.91
N ASP A 57 0.62 12.07 5.68
CA ASP A 57 1.58 11.26 4.93
C ASP A 57 3.00 11.41 5.47
N LYS A 58 3.37 10.44 6.31
CA LYS A 58 4.73 10.19 6.83
C LYS A 58 5.23 8.82 6.37
N THR A 59 4.66 8.28 5.29
CA THR A 59 5.03 6.97 4.76
C THR A 59 6.43 7.05 4.14
N VAL A 60 7.16 5.94 4.21
CA VAL A 60 8.55 5.84 3.69
C VAL A 60 8.64 5.12 2.35
N THR A 61 7.51 4.64 1.83
CA THR A 61 7.44 3.98 0.51
C THR A 61 6.38 4.63 -0.36
N VAL A 62 6.64 4.71 -1.67
CA VAL A 62 5.68 5.28 -2.63
C VAL A 62 4.37 4.47 -2.68
N MET A 63 4.47 3.15 -2.54
CA MET A 63 3.28 2.28 -2.45
C MET A 63 2.48 2.52 -1.15
N GLY A 64 3.16 2.81 -0.03
CA GLY A 64 2.53 3.22 1.22
C GLY A 64 1.77 4.54 1.09
N ALA A 65 2.37 5.56 0.47
CA ALA A 65 1.73 6.84 0.21
C ALA A 65 0.45 6.68 -0.64
N ARG A 66 0.50 5.83 -1.68
CA ARG A 66 -0.68 5.50 -2.50
C ARG A 66 -1.76 4.78 -1.71
N LEU A 67 -1.38 3.87 -0.80
CA LEU A 67 -2.33 3.17 0.07
C LEU A 67 -3.02 4.14 1.04
N LEU A 68 -2.26 5.01 1.71
CA LEU A 68 -2.80 6.01 2.63
C LEU A 68 -3.76 6.97 1.91
N LYS A 69 -3.35 7.49 0.75
CA LYS A 69 -4.20 8.32 -0.11
C LYS A 69 -5.52 7.63 -0.47
N ARG A 70 -5.50 6.31 -0.69
CA ARG A 70 -6.70 5.51 -0.95
C ARG A 70 -7.57 5.41 0.30
N TRP A 71 -6.99 5.11 1.46
CA TRP A 71 -7.73 5.01 2.73
C TRP A 71 -8.41 6.31 3.14
N ILE A 72 -7.79 7.46 2.86
CA ILE A 72 -8.40 8.77 3.10
C ILE A 72 -9.67 8.96 2.24
N LYS A 73 -9.65 8.48 1.00
CA LYS A 73 -10.79 8.58 0.06
C LYS A 73 -11.86 7.51 0.28
N GLU A 74 -11.46 6.37 0.82
CA GLU A 74 -12.29 5.19 1.03
C GLU A 74 -12.20 4.75 2.51
N PRO A 75 -12.72 5.54 3.47
CA PRO A 75 -12.71 5.18 4.88
C PRO A 75 -13.47 3.87 5.12
N LEU A 76 -13.03 3.04 6.07
CA LEU A 76 -13.72 1.79 6.40
C LEU A 76 -15.06 2.07 7.09
N LEU A 77 -16.03 1.19 6.85
CA LEU A 77 -17.31 1.15 7.59
C LEU A 77 -17.38 -0.02 8.59
N ASP A 78 -16.54 -1.04 8.39
CA ASP A 78 -16.53 -2.23 9.24
C ASP A 78 -15.80 -1.96 10.57
N ALA A 79 -16.53 -2.04 11.67
CA ALA A 79 -16.01 -1.77 13.00
C ALA A 79 -14.86 -2.73 13.38
N GLY A 80 -14.96 -4.01 13.00
CA GLY A 80 -13.92 -5.00 13.27
C GLY A 80 -12.60 -4.66 12.58
N ALA A 81 -12.64 -4.28 11.31
CA ALA A 81 -11.48 -3.87 10.53
C ALA A 81 -10.88 -2.54 11.02
N ILE A 82 -11.71 -1.61 11.51
CA ILE A 82 -11.25 -0.38 12.16
C ILE A 82 -10.50 -0.73 13.44
N GLU A 83 -11.08 -1.57 14.30
CA GLU A 83 -10.47 -2.00 15.57
C GLU A 83 -9.15 -2.74 15.35
N GLN A 84 -9.08 -3.65 14.36
CA GLN A 84 -7.83 -4.34 14.01
C GLN A 84 -6.72 -3.36 13.59
N ARG A 85 -7.06 -2.30 12.83
CA ARG A 85 -6.09 -1.25 12.48
C ARG A 85 -5.70 -0.43 13.70
N TRP A 86 -6.66 -0.09 14.56
CA TRP A 86 -6.41 0.65 15.79
C TRP A 86 -5.46 -0.11 16.73
N GLN A 87 -5.66 -1.41 16.91
CA GLN A 87 -4.78 -2.27 17.71
C GLN A 87 -3.36 -2.34 17.11
N ALA A 88 -3.25 -2.51 15.79
CA ALA A 88 -1.94 -2.49 15.12
C ALA A 88 -1.20 -1.16 15.30
N LEU A 89 -1.92 -0.04 15.17
CA LEU A 89 -1.36 1.30 15.41
C LEU A 89 -0.94 1.48 16.87
N THR A 90 -1.74 1.00 17.81
CA THR A 90 -1.46 1.06 19.25
C THR A 90 -0.18 0.29 19.58
N ALA A 91 -0.06 -0.95 19.08
CA ALA A 91 1.16 -1.76 19.23
C ALA A 91 2.40 -1.07 18.65
N LEU A 92 2.30 -0.48 17.46
CA LEU A 92 3.38 0.30 16.84
C LEU A 92 3.73 1.57 17.63
N ASN A 93 2.75 2.25 18.22
CA ASN A 93 2.96 3.48 18.97
C ASN A 93 3.61 3.23 20.33
N GLN A 94 3.26 2.12 20.98
CA GLN A 94 3.87 1.69 22.25
C GLN A 94 5.30 1.18 22.08
N ASN A 95 5.67 0.71 20.88
CA ASN A 95 6.99 0.14 20.59
C ASN A 95 7.79 1.02 19.61
N ILE A 96 8.16 2.23 20.06
CA ILE A 96 8.80 3.26 19.22
C ILE A 96 10.08 2.75 18.53
N ILE A 97 10.98 2.09 19.28
CA ILE A 97 12.25 1.58 18.75
C ILE A 97 11.98 0.62 17.59
N LEU A 98 11.16 -0.40 17.81
CA LEU A 98 10.84 -1.40 16.79
C LEU A 98 10.10 -0.78 15.59
N ARG A 99 9.26 0.23 15.82
CA ARG A 99 8.62 0.99 14.73
C ARG A 99 9.65 1.71 13.86
N GLU A 100 10.62 2.40 14.44
CA GLU A 100 11.67 3.08 13.66
C GLU A 100 12.57 2.08 12.94
N GLU A 101 12.88 0.93 13.54
CA GLU A 101 13.60 -0.13 12.85
C GLU A 101 12.81 -0.71 11.66
N ILE A 102 11.49 -0.89 11.80
CA ILE A 102 10.62 -1.30 10.69
C ILE A 102 10.65 -0.25 9.58
N ARG A 103 10.57 1.04 9.94
CA ARG A 103 10.65 2.15 8.97
C ARG A 103 11.99 2.13 8.22
N ALA A 104 13.11 1.97 8.91
CA ALA A 104 14.44 1.90 8.30
C ALA A 104 14.59 0.72 7.32
N VAL A 105 13.93 -0.42 7.58
CA VAL A 105 13.89 -1.54 6.64
C VAL A 105 13.01 -1.20 5.43
N LEU A 106 11.84 -0.60 5.65
CA LEU A 106 10.91 -0.22 4.58
C LEU A 106 11.47 0.88 3.66
N GLU A 107 12.31 1.78 4.16
CA GLU A 107 13.00 2.80 3.34
C GLU A 107 13.87 2.19 2.23
N LYS A 108 14.34 0.97 2.43
CA LYS A 108 15.15 0.21 1.45
C LYS A 108 14.29 -0.57 0.46
N VAL A 109 12.97 -0.59 0.64
CA VAL A 109 12.03 -1.31 -0.23
C VAL A 109 11.56 -0.40 -1.36
N TYR A 110 11.83 -0.81 -2.59
CA TYR A 110 11.41 -0.09 -3.79
C TYR A 110 9.90 -0.26 -4.05
N ASP A 111 9.39 0.47 -5.05
CA ASP A 111 7.99 0.42 -5.44
C ASP A 111 7.63 -0.91 -6.14
N LEU A 112 7.41 -1.95 -5.32
CA LEU A 112 7.12 -3.31 -5.75
C LEU A 112 5.86 -3.40 -6.61
N GLU A 113 4.81 -2.64 -6.30
CA GLU A 113 3.57 -2.62 -7.07
C GLU A 113 3.82 -2.19 -8.53
N ARG A 114 4.65 -1.16 -8.74
CA ARG A 114 5.00 -0.70 -10.10
C ARG A 114 5.99 -1.62 -10.79
N ILE A 115 6.95 -2.21 -10.07
CA ILE A 115 7.90 -3.17 -10.63
C ILE A 115 7.16 -4.42 -11.11
N ILE A 116 6.31 -5.02 -10.27
CA ILE A 116 5.49 -6.19 -10.63
C ILE A 116 4.59 -5.88 -11.82
N SER A 117 4.00 -4.68 -11.86
CA SER A 117 3.22 -4.23 -13.02
C SER A 117 4.07 -4.24 -14.30
N ARG A 118 5.27 -3.67 -14.30
CA ARG A 118 6.16 -3.67 -15.48
C ARG A 118 6.59 -5.09 -15.91
N ILE A 119 6.88 -5.96 -14.95
CA ILE A 119 7.21 -7.38 -15.22
C ILE A 119 6.04 -8.04 -15.95
N ASN A 120 4.83 -7.87 -15.42
CA ASN A 120 3.61 -8.42 -16.01
C ASN A 120 3.34 -7.88 -17.43
N TYR A 121 3.63 -6.60 -17.69
CA TYR A 121 3.50 -6.01 -19.03
C TYR A 121 4.66 -6.36 -19.99
N GLY A 122 5.67 -7.10 -19.52
CA GLY A 122 6.84 -7.47 -20.34
C GLY A 122 7.77 -6.31 -20.67
N ASN A 123 7.71 -5.21 -19.92
CA ASN A 123 8.53 -4.00 -20.13
C ASN A 123 9.41 -3.65 -18.93
N ALA A 124 9.64 -4.62 -18.04
CA ALA A 124 10.60 -4.47 -16.95
C ALA A 124 12.03 -4.36 -17.49
N THR A 125 12.79 -3.45 -16.90
CA THR A 125 14.21 -3.24 -17.21
C THR A 125 15.11 -4.08 -16.29
N PRO A 126 16.40 -4.31 -16.62
CA PRO A 126 17.33 -4.96 -15.70
C PRO A 126 17.42 -4.26 -14.33
N ARG A 127 17.31 -2.91 -14.33
CA ARG A 127 17.27 -2.12 -13.09
C ARG A 127 16.05 -2.46 -12.23
N ASP A 128 14.89 -2.72 -12.85
CA ASP A 128 13.68 -3.12 -12.11
C ASP A 128 13.86 -4.46 -11.40
N LEU A 129 14.56 -5.40 -12.05
CA LEU A 129 14.85 -6.72 -11.47
C LEU A 129 15.84 -6.62 -10.29
N VAL A 130 16.87 -5.77 -10.41
CA VAL A 130 17.78 -5.49 -9.30
C VAL A 130 17.05 -4.81 -8.15
N SER A 131 16.18 -3.83 -8.42
CA SER A 131 15.34 -3.19 -7.39
C SER A 131 14.38 -4.18 -6.72
N LEU A 132 13.82 -5.13 -7.48
CA LEU A 132 13.01 -6.22 -6.93
C LEU A 132 13.84 -7.10 -6.00
N GLN A 133 15.01 -7.55 -6.44
CA GLN A 133 15.93 -8.35 -5.63
C GLN A 133 16.26 -7.64 -4.31
N HIS A 134 16.76 -6.41 -4.36
CA HIS A 134 17.11 -5.65 -3.17
C HIS A 134 15.93 -5.49 -2.20
N SER A 135 14.72 -5.30 -2.74
CA SER A 135 13.49 -5.22 -1.93
C SER A 135 13.13 -6.55 -1.27
N LEU A 136 13.29 -7.66 -1.98
CA LEU A 136 13.02 -9.01 -1.47
C LEU A 136 14.03 -9.41 -0.38
N GLU A 137 15.28 -9.00 -0.51
CA GLU A 137 16.32 -9.23 0.51
C GLU A 137 15.99 -8.55 1.85
N GLN A 138 15.17 -7.51 1.86
CA GLN A 138 14.70 -6.87 3.11
C GLN A 138 13.58 -7.66 3.81
N MET A 139 12.90 -8.58 3.11
CA MET A 139 11.70 -9.26 3.64
C MET A 139 11.96 -10.10 4.88
N PRO A 140 13.06 -10.90 5.00
CA PRO A 140 13.33 -11.66 6.21
C PRO A 140 13.46 -10.76 7.45
N GLN A 141 14.22 -9.66 7.33
CA GLN A 141 14.41 -8.71 8.42
C GLN A 141 13.09 -8.02 8.78
N LEU A 142 12.29 -7.62 7.78
CA LEU A 142 10.98 -7.02 8.01
C LEU A 142 10.04 -7.98 8.75
N LYS A 143 9.99 -9.25 8.35
CA LYS A 143 9.18 -10.29 9.01
C LYS A 143 9.57 -10.49 10.46
N GLN A 144 10.88 -10.56 10.75
CA GLN A 144 11.37 -10.73 12.11
C GLN A 144 10.92 -9.56 13.01
N LYS A 145 11.07 -8.33 12.52
CA LYS A 145 10.72 -7.13 13.30
C LYS A 145 9.21 -6.99 13.49
N VAL A 146 8.41 -7.20 12.43
CA VAL A 146 6.94 -7.13 12.53
C VAL A 146 6.38 -8.28 13.37
N GLY A 147 6.99 -9.46 13.31
CA GLY A 147 6.59 -10.63 14.10
C GLY A 147 6.73 -10.44 15.61
N GLY A 148 7.60 -9.54 16.05
CA GLY A 148 7.74 -9.16 17.47
C GLY A 148 6.61 -8.27 18.01
N MET A 149 5.67 -7.82 17.17
CA MET A 149 4.59 -6.93 17.59
C MET A 149 3.37 -7.70 18.15
N PRO A 150 2.78 -7.24 19.26
CA PRO A 150 1.56 -7.83 19.82
C PRO A 150 0.30 -7.31 19.09
N SER A 151 0.13 -7.71 17.83
CA SER A 151 -1.07 -7.38 17.03
C SER A 151 -1.41 -8.50 16.07
N GLU A 152 -2.65 -8.99 16.13
CA GLU A 152 -3.15 -10.04 15.24
C GLU A 152 -3.03 -9.65 13.77
N LEU A 153 -3.37 -8.40 13.44
CA LEU A 153 -3.28 -7.89 12.08
C LEU A 153 -1.84 -7.94 11.55
N LEU A 154 -0.87 -7.45 12.34
CA LEU A 154 0.55 -7.46 11.95
C LEU A 154 1.10 -8.90 11.82
N GLN A 155 0.75 -9.78 12.75
CA GLN A 155 1.15 -11.19 12.70
C GLN A 155 0.55 -11.92 11.49
N SER A 156 -0.71 -11.62 11.15
CA SER A 156 -1.36 -12.19 9.96
C SER A 156 -0.66 -11.78 8.65
N MET A 157 -0.13 -10.55 8.58
CA MET A 157 0.65 -10.07 7.43
C MET A 157 1.97 -10.84 7.27
N VAL A 158 2.65 -11.17 8.38
CA VAL A 158 3.88 -11.97 8.37
C VAL A 158 3.60 -13.42 7.94
N LYS A 159 2.49 -14.01 8.41
CA LYS A 159 2.10 -15.37 8.01
C LYS A 159 1.82 -15.48 6.51
N ARG A 160 0.98 -14.60 5.96
CA ARG A 160 0.62 -14.60 4.52
C ARG A 160 1.82 -14.44 3.58
N SER A 161 2.84 -13.71 4.01
CA SER A 161 4.06 -13.51 3.20
C SER A 161 5.03 -14.69 3.28
N SER A 162 4.81 -15.65 4.17
CA SER A 162 5.63 -16.87 4.32
C SER A 162 5.13 -18.00 3.42
N ASP A 163 3.82 -18.05 3.15
CA ASP A 163 3.22 -18.99 2.20
C ASP A 163 3.71 -18.77 0.76
N LEU A 164 4.17 -17.56 0.42
CA LEU A 164 4.75 -17.23 -0.89
C LEU A 164 6.18 -17.77 -1.09
N ALA A 165 6.88 -18.17 -0.01
CA ALA A 165 8.24 -18.69 -0.07
C ALA A 165 8.32 -20.23 -0.15
N LEU A 166 7.17 -20.93 -0.09
CA LEU A 166 7.10 -22.39 0.00
C LEU A 166 6.65 -23.09 -1.29
N ASN A 167 6.46 -22.38 -2.40
CA ASN A 167 6.32 -23.03 -3.70
C ASN A 167 7.71 -23.14 -4.37
N LYS A 168 8.52 -24.06 -3.83
CA LYS A 168 9.56 -24.74 -4.62
C LYS A 168 8.96 -26.01 -5.21
#